data_AF-A0A377ZFH8-F1
#
_entry.id   AF-A0A377ZFH8-F1
#
_cell.length_a   1.000
_cell.length_b   1.000
_cell.length_c   1.000
_cell.angle_alpha   90.00
_cell.angle_beta   90.00
_cell.angle_gamma   90.00
#
_symmetry.space_group_name_H-M   'P 1'
#
loop_
_entity.id
_entity.type
_entity.pdbx_description
1 polymer ?
#
loop_
_entity_poly.entity_id
_entity_poly.type
_entity_poly.pdbx_seq_one_letter_code
_entity_poly.pdbx_strand_id
1 'polypeptide(L)'
;MLDCELERQGYSRQVAMKTPSMLSAPFIIEQSDLLMALPRRAAETMARAARLTIFPLPFPVPPFDVKIYAHQRSGKREATRWLISLLQTLVAESTAS
;
A
#
# COMPACT_ATOMS: atom_id res chain seq x y z
N MET A 1 -3.02 -4.94 -10.17
CA MET A 1 -3.32 -6.13 -9.33
C MET A 1 -4.79 -6.14 -8.93
N LEU A 2 -5.30 -5.12 -8.23
CA LEU A 2 -6.73 -5.07 -7.87
C LEU A 2 -7.67 -5.08 -9.09
N ASP A 3 -7.36 -4.28 -10.11
CA ASP A 3 -8.18 -4.17 -11.32
C ASP A 3 -8.25 -5.51 -12.06
N CYS A 4 -7.12 -6.19 -12.19
CA CYS A 4 -7.05 -7.53 -12.78
C CYS A 4 -7.86 -8.55 -11.97
N GLU A 5 -7.88 -8.44 -10.64
CA GLU A 5 -8.65 -9.34 -9.79
C GLU A 5 -10.16 -9.09 -9.91
N LEU A 6 -10.59 -7.83 -10.01
CA LEU A 6 -11.97 -7.48 -10.33
C LEU A 6 -12.39 -8.08 -11.68
N GLU A 7 -11.57 -7.87 -12.72
CA GLU A 7 -11.82 -8.42 -14.06
C GLU A 7 -11.88 -9.94 -14.06
N ARG A 8 -10.97 -10.62 -13.33
CA ARG A 8 -10.95 -12.08 -13.19
C ARG A 8 -12.24 -12.62 -12.54
N GLN A 9 -12.83 -11.85 -11.63
CA GLN A 9 -14.09 -12.18 -10.97
C GLN A 9 -15.33 -11.73 -11.78
N GLY A 10 -15.15 -11.13 -12.96
CA GLY A 10 -16.24 -10.63 -13.80
C GLY A 10 -16.83 -9.30 -13.34
N TYR A 11 -16.17 -8.59 -12.42
CA TYR A 11 -16.58 -7.28 -11.95
C TYR A 11 -15.91 -6.16 -12.75
N SER A 12 -16.63 -5.06 -12.90
CA SER A 12 -16.10 -3.80 -13.42
C SER A 12 -16.31 -2.69 -12.40
N ARG A 13 -15.48 -1.64 -12.49
CA ARG A 13 -15.62 -0.44 -11.67
C ARG A 13 -15.60 0.80 -12.54
N GLN A 14 -16.27 1.85 -12.10
CA GLN A 14 -16.18 3.16 -12.72
C GLN A 14 -14.97 3.91 -12.16
N VAL A 15 -13.98 4.19 -13.01
CA VAL A 15 -12.79 4.96 -12.60
C VAL A 15 -13.04 6.44 -12.84
N ALA A 16 -13.38 7.17 -11.77
CA ALA A 16 -13.59 8.62 -11.84
C ALA A 16 -12.28 9.40 -12.04
N MET A 17 -11.17 8.92 -11.48
CA MET A 17 -9.87 9.58 -11.53
C MET A 17 -8.72 8.57 -11.44
N LYS A 18 -7.60 8.88 -12.11
CA LYS A 18 -6.30 8.20 -11.93
C LYS A 18 -5.25 9.24 -11.53
N THR A 19 -4.50 8.96 -10.47
CA THR A 19 -3.39 9.81 -10.00
C THR A 19 -2.13 8.96 -9.81
N PRO A 20 -0.95 9.46 -10.19
CA PRO A 20 0.32 8.80 -9.86
C PRO A 20 0.71 9.00 -8.39
N SER A 21 0.15 10.01 -7.71
CA SER A 21 0.46 10.33 -6.32
C SER A 21 -0.56 9.72 -5.38
N MET A 22 -0.10 8.79 -4.54
CA MET A 22 -0.89 8.25 -3.44
C MET A 22 -1.11 9.31 -2.34
N LEU A 23 -0.19 10.28 -2.20
CA LEU A 23 -0.24 11.26 -1.10
C LEU A 23 -1.40 12.27 -1.21
N SER A 24 -1.90 12.55 -2.41
CA SER A 24 -3.06 13.43 -2.61
C SER A 24 -4.40 12.72 -2.44
N ALA A 25 -4.43 11.39 -2.61
CA ALA A 25 -5.63 10.58 -2.52
C ALA A 25 -6.49 10.82 -1.26
N PRO A 26 -5.96 10.87 -0.02
CA PRO A 26 -6.79 10.99 1.17
C PRO A 26 -7.65 12.26 1.18
N PHE A 27 -7.08 13.39 0.76
CA PHE A 27 -7.80 14.67 0.72
C PHE A 27 -8.88 14.71 -0.37
N ILE A 28 -8.65 14.00 -1.48
CA ILE A 28 -9.65 13.89 -2.56
C ILE A 28 -10.82 13.03 -2.11
N ILE A 29 -10.55 11.89 -1.46
CA ILE A 29 -11.59 11.01 -0.91
C ILE A 29 -12.38 11.73 0.19
N GLU A 30 -11.72 12.46 1.09
CA GLU A 30 -12.39 13.22 2.16
C GLU A 30 -13.37 14.28 1.62
N GLN A 31 -13.11 14.82 0.42
CA GLN A 31 -13.90 15.90 -0.18
C GLN A 31 -14.83 15.40 -1.31
N SER A 32 -15.08 14.10 -1.43
CA SER A 32 -15.93 13.53 -2.48
C SER A 32 -16.66 12.27 -2.03
N ASP A 33 -17.57 11.79 -2.87
CA ASP A 33 -18.25 10.51 -2.68
C ASP A 33 -17.50 9.34 -3.33
N LEU A 34 -16.19 9.50 -3.54
CA LEU A 34 -15.33 8.48 -4.16
C LEU A 34 -14.80 7.49 -3.13
N LEU A 35 -14.40 6.32 -3.63
CA LEU A 35 -13.82 5.23 -2.85
C LEU A 35 -12.43 4.91 -3.41
N MET A 36 -11.49 4.55 -2.53
CA MET A 36 -10.19 4.05 -2.94
C MET A 36 -9.82 2.78 -2.17
N ALA A 37 -9.26 1.80 -2.88
CA ALA A 37 -8.68 0.61 -2.28
C ALA A 37 -7.17 0.79 -2.11
N LEU A 38 -6.67 0.55 -0.89
CA LEU A 38 -5.27 0.73 -0.49
C LEU A 38 -4.80 -0.42 0.40
N PRO A 39 -3.49 -0.67 0.47
CA PRO A 39 -2.92 -1.48 1.55
C PRO A 39 -3.33 -0.95 2.93
N ARG A 40 -3.65 -1.86 3.84
CA ARG A 40 -4.20 -1.50 5.16
C ARG A 40 -3.34 -0.50 5.94
N ARG A 41 -2.02 -0.74 6.03
CA ARG A 41 -1.10 0.18 6.73
C ARG A 41 -1.07 1.59 6.12
N ALA A 42 -1.20 1.69 4.80
CA ALA A 42 -1.25 2.98 4.12
C ALA A 42 -2.58 3.70 4.43
N ALA A 43 -3.70 2.97 4.39
CA ALA A 43 -5.01 3.51 4.76
C ALA A 43 -5.05 4.01 6.23
N GLU A 44 -4.48 3.23 7.16
CA GLU A 44 -4.38 3.61 8.58
C GLU A 44 -3.51 4.86 8.79
N THR A 45 -2.40 4.98 8.06
CA THR A 45 -1.56 6.19 8.10
C THR A 45 -2.32 7.40 7.56
N MET A 46 -3.05 7.23 6.46
CA MET A 46 -3.82 8.30 5.83
C MET A 46 -5.02 8.76 6.66
N ALA A 47 -5.68 7.84 7.36
CA ALA A 47 -6.78 8.17 8.26
C ALA A 47 -6.34 9.04 9.45
N ARG A 48 -5.03 9.13 9.74
CA ARG A 48 -4.49 10.10 10.70
C ARG A 48 -4.37 11.51 10.12
N ALA A 49 -4.33 11.66 8.80
CA ALA A 49 -4.13 12.93 8.10
C ALA A 49 -5.42 13.53 7.52
N ALA A 50 -6.44 12.70 7.27
CA ALA A 50 -7.73 13.11 6.71
C ALA A 50 -8.87 12.33 7.38
N ARG A 51 -10.10 12.86 7.36
CA ARG A 51 -11.28 12.17 7.92
C ARG A 51 -11.75 11.04 7.02
N LEU A 52 -11.10 9.89 7.13
CA LEU A 52 -11.40 8.69 6.34
C LEU A 52 -12.00 7.59 7.20
N THR A 53 -12.96 6.86 6.63
CA THR A 53 -13.46 5.60 7.20
C THR A 53 -12.88 4.44 6.39
N ILE A 54 -12.35 3.43 7.09
CA ILE A 54 -11.73 2.25 6.47
C ILE A 54 -12.71 1.09 6.51
N PHE A 55 -12.96 0.48 5.36
CA PHE A 55 -13.81 -0.71 5.21
C PHE A 55 -12.97 -1.91 4.74
N PRO A 56 -13.35 -3.15 5.09
CA PRO A 56 -12.79 -4.32 4.43
C PRO A 56 -13.15 -4.33 2.94
N LEU A 57 -12.30 -4.93 2.11
CA LEU A 57 -12.64 -5.16 0.71
C LEU A 57 -13.85 -6.12 0.63
N PRO A 58 -14.82 -5.87 -0.28
CA PRO A 58 -16.02 -6.70 -0.41
C PRO A 58 -15.76 -8.02 -1.14
N PHE A 59 -14.51 -8.32 -1.49
CA PHE A 59 -14.08 -9.54 -2.16
C PHE A 59 -12.64 -9.87 -1.73
N PRO A 60 -12.25 -11.16 -1.79
CA PRO A 60 -10.89 -11.56 -1.47
C PRO A 60 -9.91 -11.08 -2.56
N VAL A 61 -8.73 -10.63 -2.11
CA VAL A 61 -7.61 -10.27 -2.99
C VAL A 61 -6.37 -10.97 -2.46
N PRO A 62 -5.51 -11.55 -3.32
CA PRO A 62 -4.26 -12.14 -2.87
C PRO A 62 -3.41 -11.12 -2.11
N PRO A 63 -2.74 -11.52 -1.02
CA PRO A 63 -1.80 -10.65 -0.33
C PRO A 63 -0.65 -10.27 -1.27
N PHE A 64 -0.03 -9.11 -1.01
CA PHE A 64 1.16 -8.67 -1.72
C PHE A 64 2.34 -8.55 -0.77
N ASP A 65 3.53 -8.85 -1.27
CA ASP A 65 4.77 -8.74 -0.50
C ASP A 65 5.48 -7.43 -0.79
N VAL A 66 5.97 -6.78 0.26
CA VAL A 66 6.94 -5.68 0.14
C VAL A 66 8.34 -6.29 0.10
N LYS A 67 9.05 -6.09 -1.01
CA LYS A 67 10.38 -6.67 -1.25
C LYS A 67 11.46 -5.60 -1.27
N ILE A 68 12.61 -5.90 -0.69
CA ILE A 68 13.81 -5.08 -0.80
C ILE A 68 14.68 -5.64 -1.92
N TYR A 69 14.97 -4.83 -2.94
CA TYR A 69 15.86 -5.19 -4.04
C TYR A 69 17.23 -4.54 -3.83
N ALA A 70 18.28 -5.36 -3.78
CA ALA A 70 19.66 -4.91 -3.71
C ALA A 70 20.46 -5.48 -4.87
N HIS A 71 21.24 -4.64 -5.53
CA HIS A 71 22.06 -5.09 -6.66
C HIS A 71 23.33 -5.78 -6.17
N GLN A 72 23.65 -6.97 -6.70
CA GLN A 72 24.80 -7.77 -6.25
C GLN A 72 26.15 -7.06 -6.42
N ARG A 73 26.25 -6.13 -7.39
CA ARG A 73 27.47 -5.35 -7.66
C ARG A 73 27.54 -4.02 -6.92
N SER A 74 26.64 -3.75 -5.96
CA SER A 74 26.80 -2.55 -5.14
C SER A 74 28.10 -2.70 -4.32
N GLY A 75 29.09 -1.84 -4.57
CA GLY A 75 30.40 -1.90 -3.89
C GLY A 75 30.35 -1.69 -2.36
N LYS A 76 29.16 -1.61 -1.77
CA LYS A 76 28.89 -1.34 -0.35
C LYS A 76 28.08 -2.49 0.30
N ARG A 77 28.49 -3.74 0.07
CA ARG A 77 27.73 -4.94 0.49
C ARG A 77 27.43 -4.96 1.99
N GLU A 78 28.35 -4.51 2.83
CA GLU A 78 28.17 -4.51 4.29
C GLU A 78 27.14 -3.46 4.75
N ALA A 79 27.27 -2.22 4.27
CA ALA A 79 26.30 -1.16 4.58
C ALA A 79 24.89 -1.52 4.07
N THR A 80 24.78 -2.11 2.87
CA THR A 80 23.50 -2.59 2.35
C THR A 80 22.92 -3.72 3.21
N ARG A 81 23.75 -4.70 3.61
CA ARG A 81 23.29 -5.81 4.47
C ARG A 81 22.83 -5.31 5.84
N TRP A 82 23.58 -4.38 6.44
CA TRP A 82 23.22 -3.75 7.70
C TRP A 82 21.87 -3.04 7.59
N LEU A 83 21.67 -2.21 6.57
CA LEU A 83 20.41 -1.47 6.37
C LEU A 83 19.22 -2.42 6.17
N ILE A 84 19.38 -3.47 5.36
CA ILE A 84 18.32 -4.47 5.16
C ILE A 84 17.96 -5.14 6.49
N SER A 85 18.97 -5.53 7.27
CA SER A 85 18.75 -6.17 8.58
C SER A 85 18.02 -5.22 9.54
N LEU A 86 18.44 -3.95 9.57
CA LEU A 86 17.79 -2.92 10.38
C LEU A 86 16.32 -2.73 9.99
N LEU A 87 16.02 -2.61 8.70
CA LEU A 87 14.65 -2.47 8.21
C LEU A 87 13.79 -3.69 8.57
N GLN A 88 14.36 -4.90 8.46
CA GLN A 88 13.66 -6.14 8.84
C GLN A 88 13.31 -6.17 10.32
N THR A 89 14.24 -5.77 11.20
CA THR A 89 13.99 -5.66 12.65
C THR A 89 12.88 -4.67 12.96
N LEU A 90 12.94 -3.45 12.40
CA LEU A 90 11.95 -2.41 12.66
C LEU A 90 10.53 -2.78 12.19
N VAL A 91 10.44 -3.50 11.06
CA VAL A 91 9.15 -3.99 10.55
C VAL A 91 8.60 -5.12 11.42
N ALA A 92 9.44 -6.02 11.93
CA ALA A 92 9.03 -7.08 12.84
C ALA A 92 8.45 -6.52 14.14
N GLU A 93 9.10 -5.51 14.73
CA GLU A 93 8.63 -4.83 15.95
C GLU A 93 7.30 -4.10 15.74
N SER A 94 7.13 -3.45 14.58
CA SER A 94 5.88 -2.74 14.23
C SER A 94 4.70 -3.66 13.92
N THR A 95 4.91 -4.98 13.82
CA THR A 95 3.85 -5.97 13.59
C THR A 95 3.42 -6.66 14.88
N ALA A 96 4.21 -6.51 15.95
CA ALA A 96 3.92 -7.08 17.27
C ALA A 96 3.11 -6.16 18.19
N SER A 97 2.79 -4.94 17.74
CA SER A 97 1.99 -3.93 18.45
C SER A 97 0.75 -3.56 17.64
#